data_AF-A0A4R1LC24-F1
#
_entry.id   AF-A0A4R1LC24-F1
#
_cell.length_a   1.000
_cell.length_b   1.000
_cell.length_c   1.000
_cell.angle_alpha   90.00
_cell.angle_beta   90.00
_cell.angle_gamma   90.00
#
_symmetry.space_group_name_H-M   'P 1'
#
loop_
_entity.id
_entity.type
_entity.pdbx_description
1 polymer ?
#
loop_
_entity_poly.entity_id
_entity_poly.type
_entity_poly.pdbx_seq_one_letter_code
_entity_poly.pdbx_strand_id
1 'polypeptide(L)'
;MSTGRGSFFRVDRGIWSKLCALGMNEAVAYLVLACGTGRDNVQTRWSTQALRTYAGISWEQAKRAIANLIANGLIQPADGYTSQRPRYDLTPYDAASLNGNASTLEAIIVESAKIWLPNSIVMGAGHEASPLQRLRSAGNLLALRLFVEFYEAHNLRDYGGIRPELIRMRYQRKKIGEYGAHVIWGFLPETKSLSWEGLFAPHQHLEPRQADAPSPVWESVALLEQMGLLTFVPHIVENSSMSAESIHPYGTGGSDEDPLEREIAYAADSAAREMCIESALERAENSGYRHLCPVIVTLPDVQMVGIARLRYRPHTTRTAAWHAQLYVSGHKWLETYHGMGQNAEGRCSRRAALYGA
;
A
#
# COMPACT_ATOMS: atom_id res chain seq x y z
N MET A 1 5.45 -6.08 28.24
CA MET A 1 5.30 -4.78 28.92
C MET A 1 4.93 -3.72 27.90
N SER A 2 3.64 -3.37 27.84
CA SER A 2 3.11 -2.28 27.00
C SER A 2 3.55 -0.94 27.58
N THR A 3 4.70 -0.43 27.13
CA THR A 3 5.03 0.98 27.36
C THR A 3 4.15 1.82 26.43
N GLY A 4 3.44 2.81 26.96
CA GLY A 4 2.45 3.64 26.25
C GLY A 4 3.01 4.55 25.15
N ARG A 5 3.86 4.00 24.28
CA ARG A 5 4.31 4.61 23.03
C ARG A 5 3.31 4.25 21.93
N GLY A 6 2.98 5.21 21.07
CA GLY A 6 2.32 4.87 19.81
C GLY A 6 3.18 3.87 19.02
N SER A 7 2.56 2.95 18.29
CA SER A 7 3.24 1.95 17.47
C SER A 7 3.77 2.52 16.14
N PHE A 8 4.08 3.81 16.10
CA PHE A 8 4.46 4.57 14.91
C PHE A 8 5.44 5.70 15.26
N PHE A 9 6.15 6.17 14.25
CA PHE A 9 7.03 7.33 14.27
C PHE A 9 6.77 8.20 13.03
N ARG A 10 7.36 9.40 12.95
CA ARG A 10 7.23 10.28 11.78
C ARG A 10 8.56 10.62 11.13
N VAL A 11 8.48 10.98 9.85
CA VAL A 11 9.57 11.56 9.06
C VAL A 11 9.01 12.74 8.27
N ASP A 12 9.77 13.82 8.15
CA ASP A 12 9.39 14.94 7.29
C ASP A 12 9.73 14.65 5.82
N ARG A 13 8.77 14.87 4.91
CA ARG A 13 8.92 14.63 3.47
C ARG A 13 10.10 15.40 2.86
N GLY A 14 10.29 16.66 3.25
CA GLY A 14 11.39 17.49 2.78
C GLY A 14 12.76 16.95 3.21
N ILE A 15 12.86 16.40 4.42
CA ILE A 15 14.08 15.74 4.92
C ILE A 15 14.30 14.41 4.20
N TRP A 16 13.24 13.65 3.94
CA TRP A 16 13.34 12.35 3.28
C TRP A 16 14.02 12.43 1.91
N SER A 17 13.66 13.42 1.08
CA SER A 17 14.34 13.61 -0.21
C SER A 17 15.83 13.93 -0.05
N LYS A 18 16.22 14.70 0.98
CA LYS A 18 17.64 15.01 1.28
C LYS A 18 18.39 13.75 1.74
N LEU A 19 17.76 12.93 2.57
CA LEU A 19 18.33 11.67 3.05
C LEU A 19 18.62 10.70 1.91
N CYS A 20 17.68 10.54 0.98
CA CYS A 20 17.89 9.70 -0.19
C CYS A 20 19.00 10.24 -1.10
N ALA A 21 19.26 11.54 -1.13
CA ALA A 21 20.39 12.11 -1.87
C ALA A 21 21.76 11.81 -1.22
N LEU A 22 21.81 11.63 0.10
CA LEU A 22 23.05 11.26 0.81
C LEU A 22 23.43 9.79 0.60
N GLY A 23 22.43 8.90 0.53
CA GLY A 23 22.64 7.50 0.23
C GLY A 23 21.84 6.54 1.10
N MET A 24 21.97 5.25 0.79
CA MET A 24 21.23 4.16 1.45
C MET A 24 21.48 4.10 2.96
N ASN A 25 22.74 4.18 3.39
CA ASN A 25 23.07 4.00 4.80
C ASN A 25 22.57 5.17 5.64
N GLU A 26 22.65 6.39 5.13
CA GLU A 26 22.16 7.63 5.76
C GLU A 26 20.63 7.62 5.86
N ALA A 27 19.93 7.27 4.79
CA ALA A 27 18.47 7.13 4.80
C ALA A 27 18.01 6.07 5.82
N VAL A 28 18.63 4.89 5.81
CA VAL A 28 18.32 3.81 6.75
C VAL A 28 18.67 4.20 8.19
N ALA A 29 19.83 4.82 8.42
CA ALA A 29 20.25 5.31 9.73
C ALA A 29 19.22 6.27 10.32
N TYR A 30 18.75 7.23 9.51
CA TYR A 30 17.75 8.19 9.94
C TYR A 30 16.43 7.51 10.32
N LEU A 31 15.93 6.57 9.51
CA LEU A 31 14.71 5.82 9.83
C LEU A 31 14.83 5.03 11.15
N VAL A 32 15.98 4.40 11.39
CA VAL A 32 16.24 3.71 12.65
C VAL A 32 16.22 4.69 13.82
N LEU A 33 16.94 5.81 13.72
CA LEU A 33 17.00 6.83 14.76
C LEU A 33 15.62 7.43 15.05
N ALA A 34 14.83 7.70 14.01
CA ALA A 34 13.47 8.21 14.07
C ALA A 34 12.50 7.23 14.74
N CYS A 35 12.56 5.95 14.42
CA CYS A 35 11.79 4.91 15.12
C CYS A 35 12.15 4.82 16.62
N GLY A 36 13.37 5.18 16.99
CA GLY A 36 13.84 5.18 18.37
C GLY A 36 13.39 6.36 19.24
N THR A 37 12.68 7.33 18.65
CA THR A 37 12.25 8.55 19.33
C THR A 37 11.17 8.30 20.40
N GLY A 38 11.01 9.29 21.28
CA GLY A 38 9.94 9.34 22.27
C GLY A 38 8.59 9.78 21.69
N ARG A 39 7.65 10.11 22.58
CA ARG A 39 6.31 10.61 22.20
C ARG A 39 6.37 11.93 21.41
N ASP A 40 7.42 12.72 21.65
CA ASP A 40 7.71 13.97 20.96
C ASP A 40 8.14 13.77 19.49
N ASN A 41 8.60 12.57 19.11
CA ASN A 41 9.18 12.29 17.80
C ASN A 41 10.34 13.22 17.43
N VAL A 42 11.12 13.66 18.43
CA VAL A 42 12.25 14.58 18.24
C VAL A 42 13.53 13.96 18.77
N GLN A 43 13.55 13.55 20.04
CA GLN A 43 14.78 13.07 20.66
C GLN A 43 14.89 11.55 20.60
N THR A 44 16.07 11.03 20.26
CA THR A 44 16.38 9.61 20.28
C THR A 44 17.62 9.31 21.10
N ARG A 45 17.60 8.16 21.77
CA ARG A 45 18.76 7.58 22.47
C ARG A 45 19.35 6.40 21.70
N TRP A 46 18.81 6.12 20.52
CA TRP A 46 19.32 5.04 19.68
C TRP A 46 20.66 5.44 19.06
N SER A 47 21.49 4.43 18.83
CA SER A 47 22.90 4.60 18.47
C SER A 47 23.29 3.65 17.35
N THR A 48 24.57 3.59 17.04
CA THR A 48 25.16 2.59 16.14
C THR A 48 24.74 1.15 16.48
N GLN A 49 24.50 0.85 17.76
CA GLN A 49 24.00 -0.46 18.18
C GLN A 49 22.59 -0.72 17.63
N ALA A 50 21.70 0.27 17.65
CA ALA A 50 20.36 0.12 17.10
C ALA A 50 20.40 -0.06 15.58
N LEU A 51 21.26 0.68 14.86
CA LEU A 51 21.47 0.51 13.42
C LEU A 51 21.95 -0.91 13.08
N ARG A 52 22.84 -1.46 13.90
CA ARG A 52 23.29 -2.84 13.74
C ARG A 52 22.16 -3.83 13.99
N THR A 53 21.41 -3.67 15.08
CA THR A 53 20.32 -4.58 15.45
C THR A 53 19.19 -4.59 14.42
N TYR A 54 18.72 -3.42 14.00
CA TYR A 54 17.47 -3.31 13.23
C TYR A 54 17.66 -3.19 11.72
N ALA A 55 18.83 -2.72 11.27
CA ALA A 55 19.13 -2.61 9.85
C ALA A 55 20.28 -3.53 9.39
N GLY A 56 21.03 -4.15 10.32
CA GLY A 56 22.18 -4.98 9.95
C GLY A 56 23.37 -4.18 9.38
N ILE A 57 23.48 -2.89 9.72
CA ILE A 57 24.61 -2.05 9.30
C ILE A 57 25.83 -2.37 10.18
N SER A 58 27.01 -2.53 9.56
CA SER A 58 28.25 -2.74 10.32
C SER A 58 28.60 -1.50 11.15
N TRP A 59 29.35 -1.70 12.24
CA TRP A 59 29.61 -0.63 13.20
C TRP A 59 30.27 0.61 12.58
N GLU A 60 31.29 0.41 11.73
CA GLU A 60 32.00 1.52 11.07
C GLU A 60 31.14 2.24 10.04
N GLN A 61 30.30 1.51 9.30
CA GLN A 61 29.35 2.13 8.36
C GLN A 61 28.26 2.91 9.11
N ALA A 62 27.79 2.39 10.25
CA ALA A 62 26.81 3.06 11.11
C ALA A 62 27.37 4.37 11.69
N LYS A 63 28.62 4.38 12.17
CA LYS A 63 29.30 5.60 12.62
C LYS A 63 29.39 6.63 11.50
N ARG A 64 29.83 6.21 10.32
CA ARG A 64 29.98 7.11 9.16
C ARG A 64 28.65 7.72 8.74
N ALA A 65 27.59 6.91 8.69
CA ALA A 65 26.25 7.38 8.37
C ALA A 65 25.76 8.44 9.39
N ILE A 66 25.89 8.18 10.70
CA ILE A 66 25.52 9.15 11.74
C ILE A 66 26.35 10.44 11.62
N ALA A 67 27.65 10.34 11.40
CA ALA A 67 28.52 11.51 11.21
C ALA A 67 28.08 12.33 9.99
N ASN A 68 27.72 11.67 8.87
CA ASN A 68 27.20 12.33 7.68
C ASN A 68 25.86 13.02 7.94
N LEU A 69 24.96 12.41 8.71
CA LEU A 69 23.69 13.04 9.10
C LEU A 69 23.90 14.31 9.94
N ILE A 70 24.87 14.29 10.87
CA ILE A 70 25.25 15.46 11.67
C ILE A 70 25.86 16.55 10.79
N ALA A 71 26.82 16.19 9.94
CA ALA A 71 27.50 17.13 9.05
C ALA A 71 26.54 17.86 8.08
N ASN A 72 25.43 17.21 7.71
CA ASN A 72 24.38 17.78 6.86
C ASN A 72 23.24 18.43 7.65
N GLY A 73 23.34 18.54 8.98
CA GLY A 73 22.34 19.19 9.83
C GLY A 73 20.98 18.49 9.83
N LEU A 74 20.93 17.19 9.55
CA LEU A 74 19.69 16.40 9.57
C LEU A 74 19.39 15.83 10.96
N ILE A 75 20.43 15.67 11.78
CA ILE A 75 20.35 15.38 13.21
C ILE A 75 21.40 16.21 13.95
N GLN A 76 21.20 16.45 15.24
CA GLN A 76 22.14 17.17 16.09
C GLN A 76 22.41 16.41 17.39
N PRO A 77 23.63 16.45 17.96
CA PRO A 77 23.86 15.97 19.32
C PRO A 77 22.98 16.75 20.31
N ALA A 78 22.19 16.04 21.11
CA ALA A 78 21.32 16.65 22.12
C ALA A 78 22.08 16.95 23.42
N ASP A 79 21.45 17.70 24.33
CA ASP A 79 22.02 18.00 25.64
C ASP A 79 22.39 16.73 26.43
N GLY A 80 23.59 16.75 27.02
CA GLY A 80 24.16 15.60 27.73
C GLY A 80 24.64 14.48 26.82
N TYR A 81 24.84 14.75 25.53
CA TYR A 81 25.51 13.84 24.60
C TYR A 81 26.91 13.47 25.12
N THR A 82 27.18 12.16 25.16
CA THR A 82 28.54 11.63 25.31
C THR A 82 28.69 10.44 24.35
N SER A 83 29.93 10.09 24.00
CA SER A 83 30.20 8.91 23.15
C SER A 83 29.66 7.60 23.76
N GLN A 84 29.57 7.50 25.09
CA GLN A 84 29.03 6.35 25.81
C GLN A 84 27.50 6.40 26.00
N ARG A 85 26.90 7.59 25.96
CA ARG A 85 25.45 7.82 26.10
C ARG A 85 24.97 8.75 24.99
N PRO A 86 24.95 8.28 23.73
CA PRO A 86 24.55 9.09 22.60
C PRO A 86 23.08 9.50 22.72
N ARG A 87 22.83 10.78 22.44
CA ARG A 87 21.50 11.38 22.34
C ARG A 87 21.50 12.31 21.14
N TYR A 88 20.48 12.18 20.30
CA TYR A 88 20.35 12.99 19.10
C TYR A 88 18.97 13.61 19.04
N ASP A 89 18.93 14.86 18.59
CA ASP A 89 17.72 15.55 18.20
C ASP A 89 17.57 15.46 16.68
N LEU A 90 16.41 14.99 16.22
CA LEU A 90 16.08 15.05 14.81
C LEU A 90 15.70 16.49 14.46
N THR A 91 16.37 17.04 13.46
CA THR A 91 16.07 18.40 13.00
C THR A 91 14.68 18.39 12.35
N PRO A 92 13.72 19.19 12.84
CA PRO A 92 12.42 19.31 12.16
C PRO A 92 12.60 20.00 10.81
N TYR A 93 11.79 19.63 9.82
CA TYR A 93 11.68 20.43 8.61
C TYR A 93 10.83 21.67 8.87
N ASP A 94 11.46 22.84 9.01
CA ASP A 94 10.76 24.11 9.18
C ASP A 94 10.76 24.91 7.86
N ALA A 95 9.59 25.15 7.27
CA ALA A 95 9.45 26.03 6.12
C ALA A 95 10.00 27.46 6.38
N ALA A 96 9.96 27.92 7.64
CA ALA A 96 10.52 29.21 8.04
C ALA A 96 12.05 29.28 7.89
N SER A 97 12.75 28.14 7.88
CA SER A 97 14.19 28.09 7.57
C SER A 97 14.51 28.28 6.08
N LEU A 98 13.47 28.38 5.22
CA LEU A 98 13.61 28.76 3.82
C LEU A 98 13.13 30.20 3.54
N ASN A 99 12.21 30.78 4.33
CA ASN A 99 11.85 32.20 4.33
C ASN A 99 11.12 32.56 5.65
N GLY A 100 11.61 33.54 6.40
CA GLY A 100 11.32 33.79 7.83
C GLY A 100 9.90 34.25 8.24
N ASN A 101 8.85 33.86 7.52
CA ASN A 101 7.50 34.41 7.71
C ASN A 101 6.42 33.31 7.54
N ALA A 102 6.47 32.21 8.29
CA ALA A 102 5.52 31.12 8.08
C ALA A 102 4.07 31.50 8.47
N SER A 103 3.19 31.59 7.48
CA SER A 103 1.75 31.84 7.66
C SER A 103 1.00 30.60 8.21
N THR A 104 -0.22 30.78 8.72
CA THR A 104 -1.08 29.66 9.19
C THR A 104 -1.33 28.60 8.11
N LEU A 105 -1.34 28.99 6.84
CA LEU A 105 -1.46 28.08 5.69
C LEU A 105 -0.18 27.26 5.49
N GLU A 106 0.99 27.87 5.67
CA GLU A 106 2.26 27.15 5.65
C GLU A 106 2.37 26.16 6.81
N ALA A 107 1.89 26.50 8.01
CA ALA A 107 1.86 25.56 9.13
C ALA A 107 0.97 24.33 8.84
N ILE A 108 -0.17 24.52 8.17
CA ILE A 108 -1.05 23.42 7.72
C ILE A 108 -0.35 22.58 6.62
N ILE A 109 0.34 23.23 5.68
CA ILE A 109 1.14 22.55 4.65
C ILE A 109 2.31 21.77 5.28
N VAL A 110 2.98 22.32 6.28
CA VAL A 110 4.08 21.68 7.03
C VAL A 110 3.58 20.49 7.83
N GLU A 111 2.38 20.56 8.44
CA GLU A 111 1.78 19.41 9.10
C GLU A 111 1.39 18.30 8.09
N SER A 112 0.97 18.69 6.88
CA SER A 112 0.72 17.77 5.77
C SER A 112 2.00 17.15 5.17
N ALA A 113 3.18 17.69 5.48
CA ALA A 113 4.47 17.17 5.01
C ALA A 113 5.02 16.02 5.87
N LYS A 114 4.30 15.58 6.91
CA LYS A 114 4.75 14.47 7.79
C LYS A 114 4.29 13.13 7.26
N ILE A 115 5.23 12.20 7.13
CA ILE A 115 4.99 10.80 6.77
C ILE A 115 4.98 9.97 8.05
N TRP A 116 3.83 9.35 8.37
CA TRP A 116 3.68 8.48 9.53
C TRP A 116 3.99 7.03 9.19
N LEU A 117 4.95 6.45 9.90
CA LEU A 117 5.51 5.14 9.62
C LEU A 117 5.30 4.19 10.81
N PRO A 118 4.80 2.97 10.61
CA PRO A 118 4.73 1.98 11.67
C PRO A 118 6.12 1.52 12.11
N ASN A 119 6.27 1.33 13.42
CA ASN A 119 7.52 0.86 14.02
C ASN A 119 8.00 -0.49 13.49
N SER A 120 7.07 -1.34 13.03
CA SER A 120 7.36 -2.67 12.47
C SER A 120 8.19 -2.62 11.19
N ILE A 121 8.23 -1.48 10.49
CA ILE A 121 9.12 -1.28 9.34
C ILE A 121 10.59 -1.42 9.75
N VAL A 122 10.93 -0.92 10.93
CA VAL A 122 12.30 -0.89 11.47
C VAL A 122 12.55 -2.10 12.35
N MET A 123 11.64 -2.37 13.29
CA MET A 123 11.81 -3.40 14.30
C MET A 123 11.38 -4.80 13.85
N GLY A 124 10.74 -4.91 12.69
CA GLY A 124 10.12 -6.15 12.22
C GLY A 124 8.77 -6.44 12.89
N ALA A 125 8.10 -7.49 12.41
CA ALA A 125 6.91 -8.06 13.03
C ALA A 125 7.16 -9.55 13.32
N GLY A 126 7.04 -9.95 14.58
CA GLY A 126 7.36 -11.33 14.98
C GLY A 126 8.85 -11.66 14.78
N HIS A 127 9.14 -12.74 14.04
CA HIS A 127 10.50 -13.26 13.84
C HIS A 127 11.07 -13.02 12.42
N GLU A 128 10.38 -12.25 11.58
CA GLU A 128 10.86 -11.97 10.22
C GLU A 128 11.91 -10.83 10.19
N ALA A 129 12.77 -10.84 9.18
CA ALA A 129 13.67 -9.71 8.93
C ALA A 129 12.84 -8.43 8.63
N SER A 130 13.20 -7.31 9.25
CA SER A 130 12.45 -6.07 9.11
C SER A 130 12.39 -5.62 7.64
N PRO A 131 11.29 -4.98 7.19
CA PRO A 131 11.21 -4.36 5.87
C PRO A 131 12.42 -3.49 5.55
N LEU A 132 12.86 -2.69 6.51
CA LEU A 132 14.02 -1.81 6.35
C LEU A 132 15.31 -2.59 6.11
N GLN A 133 15.53 -3.68 6.86
CA GLN A 133 16.70 -4.54 6.66
C GLN A 133 16.67 -5.23 5.29
N ARG A 134 15.50 -5.69 4.83
CA ARG A 134 15.33 -6.33 3.51
C ARG A 134 15.62 -5.34 2.38
N LEU A 135 15.05 -4.14 2.45
CA LEU A 135 15.27 -3.06 1.47
C LEU A 135 16.73 -2.63 1.40
N ARG A 136 17.38 -2.44 2.56
CA ARG A 136 18.81 -2.11 2.61
C ARG A 136 19.65 -3.23 1.98
N SER A 137 19.35 -4.49 2.31
CA SER A 137 20.11 -5.64 1.81
C SER A 137 20.00 -5.80 0.29
N ALA A 138 18.85 -5.43 -0.29
CA ALA A 138 18.69 -5.38 -1.75
C ALA A 138 19.42 -4.21 -2.43
N GLY A 139 19.83 -3.19 -1.68
CA GLY A 139 20.62 -2.07 -2.20
C GLY A 139 19.88 -1.14 -3.16
N ASN A 140 18.56 -1.30 -3.35
CA ASN A 140 17.76 -0.44 -4.22
C ASN A 140 17.23 0.78 -3.43
N LEU A 141 17.94 1.90 -3.54
CA LEU A 141 17.58 3.14 -2.84
C LEU A 141 16.26 3.74 -3.31
N LEU A 142 15.93 3.60 -4.59
CA LEU A 142 14.66 4.07 -5.12
C LEU A 142 13.48 3.26 -4.56
N ALA A 143 13.66 1.94 -4.37
CA ALA A 143 12.64 1.12 -3.73
C ALA A 143 12.42 1.52 -2.26
N LEU A 144 13.50 1.79 -1.50
CA LEU A 144 13.38 2.33 -0.14
C LEU A 144 12.67 3.69 -0.13
N ARG A 145 13.03 4.57 -1.07
CA ARG A 145 12.42 5.90 -1.21
C ARG A 145 10.92 5.80 -1.46
N LEU A 146 10.51 5.08 -2.49
CA LEU A 146 9.12 4.86 -2.86
C LEU A 146 8.34 4.17 -1.75
N PHE A 147 8.94 3.20 -1.05
CA PHE A 147 8.28 2.52 0.06
C PHE A 147 7.87 3.46 1.18
N VAL A 148 8.75 4.39 1.58
CA VAL A 148 8.44 5.41 2.61
C VAL A 148 7.43 6.41 2.06
N GLU A 149 7.63 6.88 0.84
CA GLU A 149 6.76 7.83 0.16
C GLU A 149 5.33 7.29 -0.03
N PHE A 150 5.16 5.98 -0.25
CA PHE A 150 3.84 5.36 -0.31
C PHE A 150 3.04 5.46 0.98
N TYR A 151 3.68 5.56 2.16
CA TYR A 151 2.94 5.78 3.41
C TYR A 151 2.25 7.15 3.46
N GLU A 152 2.77 8.15 2.76
CA GLU A 152 2.11 9.45 2.62
C GLU A 152 0.83 9.34 1.79
N ALA A 153 0.88 8.55 0.71
CA ALA A 153 -0.22 8.35 -0.21
C ALA A 153 -1.23 7.28 0.23
N HIS A 154 -0.91 6.50 1.27
CA HIS A 154 -1.70 5.36 1.72
C HIS A 154 -2.90 5.82 2.57
N ASN A 155 -4.10 5.59 2.06
CA ASN A 155 -5.35 5.93 2.74
C ASN A 155 -6.36 4.79 2.61
N LEU A 156 -6.31 3.89 3.59
CA LEU A 156 -7.19 2.72 3.67
C LEU A 156 -8.67 3.10 3.74
N ARG A 157 -9.02 4.16 4.48
CA ARG A 157 -10.43 4.53 4.70
C ARG A 157 -11.16 4.83 3.39
N ASP A 158 -10.54 5.64 2.54
CA ASP A 158 -11.22 6.21 1.38
C ASP A 158 -10.97 5.37 0.12
N TYR A 159 -9.79 4.77 -0.01
CA TYR A 159 -9.39 4.05 -1.21
C TYR A 159 -9.07 2.58 -0.98
N GLY A 160 -9.08 2.09 0.27
CA GLY A 160 -8.61 0.74 0.57
C GLY A 160 -7.11 0.55 0.32
N GLY A 161 -6.33 1.62 0.13
CA GLY A 161 -4.92 1.54 -0.23
C GLY A 161 -4.35 2.89 -0.65
N ILE A 162 -3.34 2.86 -1.52
CA ILE A 162 -2.78 4.04 -2.18
C ILE A 162 -3.78 4.50 -3.24
N ARG A 163 -3.94 5.83 -3.37
CA ARG A 163 -4.80 6.47 -4.36
C ARG A 163 -4.59 5.85 -5.78
N PRO A 164 -5.63 5.27 -6.41
CA PRO A 164 -5.51 4.63 -7.72
C PRO A 164 -5.02 5.56 -8.84
N GLU A 165 -5.21 6.86 -8.69
CA GLU A 165 -4.74 7.89 -9.61
C GLU A 165 -3.21 8.01 -9.62
N LEU A 166 -2.54 7.65 -8.52
CA LEU A 166 -1.08 7.63 -8.44
C LEU A 166 -0.52 6.34 -9.03
N ILE A 167 -1.04 5.18 -8.61
CA ILE A 167 -0.59 3.88 -9.07
C ILE A 167 -1.71 2.84 -8.92
N ARG A 168 -1.89 2.01 -9.96
CA ARG A 168 -2.92 0.97 -9.98
C ARG A 168 -2.57 -0.14 -10.95
N MET A 169 -3.27 -1.27 -10.80
CA MET A 169 -3.35 -2.32 -11.82
C MET A 169 -4.67 -2.23 -12.58
N ARG A 170 -4.58 -2.22 -13.90
CA ARG A 170 -5.74 -2.21 -14.81
C ARG A 170 -6.19 -3.64 -15.08
N TYR A 171 -7.49 -3.77 -15.31
CA TYR A 171 -8.10 -5.02 -15.74
C TYR A 171 -8.83 -4.80 -17.06
N GLN A 172 -8.73 -5.79 -17.95
CA GLN A 172 -9.67 -5.91 -19.05
C GLN A 172 -10.97 -6.52 -18.52
N ARG A 173 -12.11 -6.03 -19.01
CA ARG A 173 -13.42 -6.60 -18.71
C ARG A 173 -14.06 -7.24 -19.94
N LYS A 174 -14.80 -8.31 -19.72
CA LYS A 174 -15.58 -8.99 -20.76
C LYS A 174 -16.92 -9.44 -20.21
N LYS A 175 -18.00 -9.19 -20.96
CA LYS A 175 -19.33 -9.72 -20.62
C LYS A 175 -19.34 -11.22 -20.88
N ILE A 176 -19.64 -12.01 -19.85
CA ILE A 176 -19.67 -13.48 -19.92
C ILE A 176 -21.10 -13.98 -20.11
N GLY A 177 -22.07 -13.34 -19.44
CA GLY A 177 -23.47 -13.73 -19.52
C GLY A 177 -24.40 -12.71 -18.87
N GLU A 178 -25.69 -13.04 -18.84
CA GLU A 178 -26.73 -12.28 -18.15
C GLU A 178 -27.68 -13.24 -17.44
N TYR A 179 -28.14 -12.84 -16.27
CA TYR A 179 -29.13 -13.58 -15.50
C TYR A 179 -30.04 -12.60 -14.75
N GLY A 180 -31.31 -12.55 -15.16
CA GLY A 180 -32.29 -11.61 -14.59
C GLY A 180 -31.84 -10.17 -14.76
N ALA A 181 -31.73 -9.43 -13.66
CA ALA A 181 -31.28 -8.04 -13.64
C ALA A 181 -29.75 -7.86 -13.53
N HIS A 182 -28.97 -8.92 -13.74
CA HIS A 182 -27.51 -8.90 -13.56
C HIS A 182 -26.78 -9.27 -14.85
N VAL A 183 -25.67 -8.58 -15.07
CA VAL A 183 -24.66 -8.90 -16.08
C VAL A 183 -23.49 -9.56 -15.36
N ILE A 184 -23.03 -10.70 -15.87
CA ILE A 184 -21.86 -11.39 -15.34
C ILE A 184 -20.65 -10.89 -16.12
N TRP A 185 -19.75 -10.21 -15.40
CA TRP A 185 -18.50 -9.70 -15.94
C TRP A 185 -17.34 -10.61 -15.54
N GLY A 186 -16.44 -10.84 -16.47
CA GLY A 186 -15.14 -11.47 -16.22
C GLY A 186 -14.04 -10.42 -16.33
N PHE A 187 -13.07 -10.48 -15.42
CA PHE A 187 -11.94 -9.56 -15.38
C PHE A 187 -10.61 -10.32 -15.51
N LEU A 188 -9.70 -9.72 -16.27
CA LEU A 188 -8.35 -10.23 -16.54
C LEU A 188 -7.33 -9.13 -16.18
N PRO A 189 -6.34 -9.39 -15.30
CA PRO A 189 -5.27 -8.43 -15.03
C PRO A 189 -4.52 -8.07 -16.32
N GLU A 190 -4.27 -6.79 -16.55
CA GLU A 190 -3.64 -6.29 -17.78
C GLU A 190 -2.26 -5.69 -17.50
N THR A 191 -2.22 -4.40 -17.16
CA THR A 191 -0.99 -3.64 -16.97
C THR A 191 -1.10 -2.77 -15.74
N LYS A 192 0.04 -2.49 -15.13
CA LYS A 192 0.13 -1.47 -14.09
C LYS A 192 0.32 -0.11 -14.75
N SER A 193 -0.31 0.90 -14.19
CA SER A 193 -0.17 2.29 -14.64
C SER A 193 0.08 3.19 -13.45
N LEU A 194 0.84 4.27 -13.67
CA LEU A 194 1.08 5.32 -12.69
C LEU A 194 0.89 6.70 -13.32
N SER A 195 0.69 7.72 -12.49
CA SER A 195 0.74 9.13 -12.90
C SER A 195 2.12 9.68 -12.60
N TRP A 196 2.72 10.42 -13.56
CA TRP A 196 3.98 11.15 -13.36
C TRP A 196 3.81 12.45 -12.58
N GLU A 197 2.67 12.63 -11.91
CA GLU A 197 2.41 13.75 -11.02
C GLU A 197 2.65 13.35 -9.55
N GLY A 198 2.73 14.36 -8.67
CA GLY A 198 2.80 14.15 -7.23
C GLY A 198 4.02 13.32 -6.80
N LEU A 199 3.76 12.09 -6.34
CA LEU A 199 4.78 11.20 -5.78
C LEU A 199 5.86 10.81 -6.81
N PHE A 200 5.46 10.58 -8.06
CA PHE A 200 6.35 10.05 -9.09
C PHE A 200 7.01 11.15 -9.93
N ALA A 201 6.56 12.41 -9.82
CA ALA A 201 7.12 13.53 -10.58
C ALA A 201 8.65 13.66 -10.49
N PRO A 202 9.29 13.51 -9.31
CA PRO A 202 10.75 13.57 -9.21
C PRO A 202 11.50 12.42 -9.91
N HIS A 203 10.78 11.39 -10.37
CA HIS A 203 11.34 10.14 -10.87
C HIS A 203 11.11 9.94 -12.37
N GLN A 204 10.38 10.82 -13.04
CA GLN A 204 10.04 10.69 -14.46
C GLN A 204 11.26 10.68 -15.40
N HIS A 205 12.36 11.31 -14.98
CA HIS A 205 13.59 11.43 -15.77
C HIS A 205 14.63 10.33 -15.48
N LEU A 206 14.27 9.33 -14.67
CA LEU A 206 15.19 8.25 -14.36
C LEU A 206 15.28 7.29 -15.54
N GLU A 207 16.46 7.25 -16.16
CA GLU A 207 16.74 6.37 -17.29
C GLU A 207 16.91 4.91 -16.83
N PRO A 208 16.36 3.94 -17.59
CA PRO A 208 16.64 2.53 -17.40
C PRO A 208 18.14 2.21 -17.49
N ARG A 209 18.57 1.11 -16.87
CA ARG A 209 19.97 0.65 -16.94
C ARG A 209 20.37 0.19 -18.35
N GLN A 210 19.40 -0.22 -19.16
CA GLN A 210 19.55 -0.68 -20.54
C GLN A 210 18.35 -0.19 -21.36
N ALA A 211 18.52 0.06 -22.65
CA ALA A 211 17.48 0.69 -23.49
C ALA A 211 16.12 -0.04 -23.49
N ASP A 212 16.13 -1.37 -23.38
CA ASP A 212 14.91 -2.20 -23.37
C ASP A 212 14.45 -2.60 -21.96
N ALA A 213 15.11 -2.10 -20.91
CA ALA A 213 14.75 -2.41 -19.53
C ALA A 213 13.54 -1.58 -19.07
N PRO A 214 12.73 -2.09 -18.12
CA PRO A 214 11.67 -1.30 -17.50
C PRO A 214 12.23 -0.01 -16.87
N SER A 215 11.38 1.01 -16.75
CA SER A 215 11.72 2.21 -15.97
C SER A 215 12.17 1.78 -14.55
N PRO A 216 13.20 2.43 -13.97
CA PRO A 216 13.66 2.14 -12.61
C PRO A 216 12.54 2.19 -11.56
N VAL A 217 11.52 3.03 -11.79
CA VAL A 217 10.34 3.10 -10.91
C VAL A 217 9.57 1.78 -10.90
N TRP A 218 9.34 1.19 -12.08
CA TRP A 218 8.65 -0.11 -12.18
C TRP A 218 9.50 -1.26 -11.65
N GLU A 219 10.83 -1.22 -11.82
CA GLU A 219 11.73 -2.18 -11.17
C GLU A 219 11.62 -2.10 -9.64
N SER A 220 11.57 -0.89 -9.08
CA SER A 220 11.40 -0.67 -7.64
C SER A 220 10.03 -1.13 -7.15
N VAL A 221 8.94 -0.85 -7.87
CA VAL A 221 7.59 -1.34 -7.53
C VAL A 221 7.56 -2.87 -7.55
N ALA A 222 8.10 -3.50 -8.60
CA ALA A 222 8.17 -4.95 -8.69
C ALA A 222 8.99 -5.57 -7.56
N LEU A 223 10.10 -4.93 -7.16
CA LEU A 223 10.90 -5.36 -6.02
C LEU A 223 10.11 -5.30 -4.70
N LEU A 224 9.30 -4.24 -4.50
CA LEU A 224 8.44 -4.13 -3.32
C LEU A 224 7.37 -5.22 -3.27
N GLU A 225 6.79 -5.58 -4.41
CA GLU A 225 5.85 -6.70 -4.52
C GLU A 225 6.53 -8.04 -4.24
N GLN A 226 7.70 -8.30 -4.83
CA GLN A 226 8.47 -9.52 -4.59
C GLN A 226 8.88 -9.69 -3.12
N MET A 227 9.15 -8.58 -2.42
CA MET A 227 9.42 -8.59 -0.98
C MET A 227 8.14 -8.74 -0.13
N GLY A 228 6.95 -8.76 -0.73
CA GLY A 228 5.68 -8.76 -0.01
C GLY A 228 5.50 -7.51 0.86
N LEU A 229 6.02 -6.37 0.40
CA LEU A 229 5.86 -5.06 1.05
C LEU A 229 4.71 -4.25 0.45
N LEU A 230 4.39 -4.55 -0.81
CA LEU A 230 3.32 -3.95 -1.59
C LEU A 230 2.52 -5.07 -2.26
N THR A 231 1.20 -4.94 -2.30
CA THR A 231 0.34 -5.82 -3.11
C THR A 231 -0.70 -4.98 -3.84
N PHE A 232 -1.30 -5.49 -4.91
CA PHE A 232 -2.43 -4.84 -5.57
C PHE A 232 -3.70 -5.62 -5.27
N VAL A 233 -4.58 -5.04 -4.45
CA VAL A 233 -5.86 -5.66 -4.06
C VAL A 233 -6.94 -5.23 -5.04
N PRO A 234 -7.58 -6.15 -5.78
CA PRO A 234 -8.61 -5.79 -6.74
C PRO A 234 -9.85 -5.25 -6.04
N HIS A 235 -10.48 -4.25 -6.65
CA HIS A 235 -11.75 -3.67 -6.21
C HIS A 235 -12.67 -3.53 -7.41
N ILE A 236 -13.95 -3.82 -7.20
CA ILE A 236 -15.00 -3.48 -8.17
C ILE A 236 -15.35 -2.01 -7.98
N VAL A 237 -15.33 -1.23 -9.06
CA VAL A 237 -15.62 0.21 -9.04
C VAL A 237 -16.76 0.53 -10.00
N GLU A 238 -17.51 1.59 -9.69
CA GLU A 238 -18.76 1.92 -10.39
C GLU A 238 -18.59 2.20 -11.89
N ASN A 239 -17.45 2.79 -12.27
CA ASN A 239 -17.17 3.20 -13.64
C ASN A 239 -15.66 3.36 -13.90
N SER A 240 -15.30 3.75 -15.12
CA SER A 240 -13.92 3.92 -15.58
C SER A 240 -13.25 5.24 -15.14
N SER A 241 -13.96 6.15 -14.46
CA SER A 241 -13.40 7.40 -13.96
C SER A 241 -12.28 7.17 -12.94
N MET A 242 -11.35 8.12 -12.87
CA MET A 242 -10.31 8.13 -11.83
C MET A 242 -10.91 8.35 -10.44
N SER A 243 -12.03 9.05 -10.36
CA SER A 243 -12.78 9.34 -9.14
C SER A 243 -13.90 8.33 -8.86
N ALA A 244 -13.90 7.17 -9.52
CA ALA A 244 -14.95 6.17 -9.34
C ALA A 244 -14.94 5.63 -7.90
N GLU A 245 -16.12 5.52 -7.28
CA GLU A 245 -16.23 4.92 -5.96
C GLU A 245 -16.06 3.39 -6.04
N SER A 246 -15.44 2.84 -5.00
CA SER A 246 -15.32 1.39 -4.83
C SER A 246 -16.66 0.83 -4.34
N ILE A 247 -17.20 -0.13 -5.08
CA ILE A 247 -18.39 -0.89 -4.69
C ILE A 247 -18.03 -1.85 -3.55
N HIS A 248 -17.03 -2.71 -3.77
CA HIS A 248 -16.46 -3.60 -2.77
C HIS A 248 -15.08 -4.14 -3.21
N PRO A 249 -14.23 -4.56 -2.26
CA PRO A 249 -13.01 -5.29 -2.56
C PRO A 249 -13.31 -6.66 -3.17
N TYR A 250 -12.38 -7.16 -3.99
CA TYR A 250 -12.41 -8.46 -4.64
C TYR A 250 -11.06 -9.15 -4.38
N GLY A 251 -10.88 -9.69 -3.17
CA GLY A 251 -9.62 -10.30 -2.75
C GLY A 251 -9.23 -11.50 -3.61
N THR A 252 -7.99 -11.54 -4.11
CA THR A 252 -7.47 -12.60 -4.98
C THR A 252 -6.39 -13.48 -4.33
N GLY A 253 -6.20 -13.36 -3.02
CA GLY A 253 -5.22 -14.15 -2.27
C GLY A 253 -3.89 -13.44 -2.02
N GLY A 254 -3.82 -12.11 -2.21
CA GLY A 254 -2.66 -11.31 -1.85
C GLY A 254 -2.32 -11.39 -0.35
N SER A 255 -1.04 -11.27 -0.01
CA SER A 255 -0.54 -11.42 1.37
C SER A 255 -1.13 -10.44 2.38
N ASP A 256 -1.62 -9.29 1.90
CA ASP A 256 -2.11 -8.18 2.75
C ASP A 256 -3.62 -7.95 2.59
N GLU A 257 -4.32 -8.93 2.02
CA GLU A 257 -5.77 -8.95 1.94
C GLU A 257 -6.38 -9.43 3.27
N ASP A 258 -7.44 -8.76 3.68
CA ASP A 258 -8.26 -9.22 4.79
C ASP A 258 -9.01 -10.51 4.38
N PRO A 259 -9.16 -11.51 5.27
CA PRO A 259 -9.95 -12.71 4.97
C PRO A 259 -11.33 -12.42 4.40
N LEU A 260 -12.01 -11.38 4.90
CA LEU A 260 -13.34 -11.03 4.43
C LEU A 260 -13.33 -10.55 2.96
N GLU A 261 -12.28 -9.87 2.51
CA GLU A 261 -12.14 -9.45 1.10
C GLU A 261 -12.08 -10.66 0.15
N ARG A 262 -11.43 -11.74 0.58
CA ARG A 262 -11.35 -12.99 -0.17
C ARG A 262 -12.68 -13.74 -0.15
N GLU A 263 -13.36 -13.76 0.98
CA GLU A 263 -14.69 -14.38 1.10
C GLU A 263 -15.71 -13.68 0.17
N ILE A 264 -15.68 -12.35 0.09
CA ILE A 264 -16.54 -11.58 -0.83
C ILE A 264 -16.25 -11.97 -2.29
N ALA A 265 -14.98 -12.03 -2.69
CA ALA A 265 -14.60 -12.42 -4.04
C ALA A 265 -15.03 -13.84 -4.37
N TYR A 266 -14.83 -14.78 -3.45
CA TYR A 266 -15.24 -16.17 -3.62
C TYR A 266 -16.77 -16.29 -3.77
N ALA A 267 -17.54 -15.58 -2.93
CA ALA A 267 -18.99 -15.57 -3.03
C ALA A 267 -19.47 -14.97 -4.38
N ALA A 268 -18.84 -13.88 -4.83
CA ALA A 268 -19.13 -13.26 -6.12
C ALA A 268 -18.82 -14.20 -7.30
N ASP A 269 -17.65 -14.85 -7.30
CA ASP A 269 -17.25 -15.79 -8.34
C ASP A 269 -18.17 -17.02 -8.38
N SER A 270 -18.46 -17.60 -7.21
CA SER A 270 -19.40 -18.72 -7.08
C SER A 270 -20.79 -18.35 -7.60
N ALA A 271 -21.33 -17.19 -7.22
CA ALA A 271 -22.62 -16.72 -7.73
C ALA A 271 -22.61 -16.53 -9.25
N ALA A 272 -21.55 -15.93 -9.80
CA ALA A 272 -21.40 -15.74 -11.24
C ALA A 272 -21.38 -17.07 -12.02
N ARG A 273 -20.73 -18.10 -11.47
CA ARG A 273 -20.66 -19.45 -12.07
C ARG A 273 -22.03 -20.10 -12.11
N GLU A 274 -22.79 -20.05 -11.02
CA GLU A 274 -24.16 -20.58 -10.97
C GLU A 274 -25.12 -19.83 -11.93
N MET A 275 -24.84 -18.55 -12.19
CA MET A 275 -25.66 -17.71 -13.08
C MET A 275 -25.31 -17.88 -14.57
N CYS A 276 -24.18 -18.50 -14.90
CA CYS A 276 -23.70 -18.66 -16.27
C CYS A 276 -23.88 -20.09 -16.79
N ILE A 277 -24.03 -20.21 -18.10
CA ILE A 277 -23.92 -21.49 -18.79
C ILE A 277 -22.46 -21.94 -18.88
N GLU A 278 -22.22 -23.23 -18.65
CA GLU A 278 -20.87 -23.84 -18.57
C GLU A 278 -19.98 -23.45 -19.77
N SER A 279 -20.48 -23.57 -20.99
CA SER A 279 -19.69 -23.24 -22.19
C SER A 279 -19.21 -21.76 -22.23
N ALA A 280 -19.94 -20.84 -21.59
CA ALA A 280 -19.51 -19.45 -21.49
C ALA A 280 -18.39 -19.28 -20.47
N LEU A 281 -18.46 -20.02 -19.35
CA LEU A 281 -17.41 -20.08 -18.34
C LEU A 281 -16.13 -20.68 -18.91
N GLU A 282 -16.22 -21.83 -19.58
CA GLU A 282 -15.07 -22.47 -20.24
C GLU A 282 -14.37 -21.53 -21.23
N ARG A 283 -15.14 -20.81 -22.07
CA ARG A 283 -14.59 -19.82 -22.99
C ARG A 283 -13.92 -18.65 -22.27
N ALA A 284 -14.48 -18.21 -21.15
CA ALA A 284 -13.92 -17.12 -20.35
C ALA A 284 -12.59 -17.54 -19.73
N GLU A 285 -12.53 -18.71 -19.12
CA GLU A 285 -11.33 -19.27 -18.49
C GLU A 285 -10.21 -19.56 -19.48
N ASN A 286 -10.55 -20.12 -20.64
CA ASN A 286 -9.61 -20.33 -21.74
C ASN A 286 -9.04 -19.01 -22.28
N SER A 287 -9.78 -17.91 -22.12
CA SER A 287 -9.32 -16.56 -22.46
C SER A 287 -8.66 -15.82 -21.29
N GLY A 288 -8.49 -16.46 -20.13
CA GLY A 288 -7.86 -15.90 -18.94
C GLY A 288 -8.76 -15.05 -18.02
N TYR A 289 -10.04 -14.86 -18.35
CA TYR A 289 -10.98 -14.12 -17.50
C TYR A 289 -11.46 -15.00 -16.34
N ARG A 290 -10.71 -14.98 -15.23
CA ARG A 290 -10.91 -15.86 -14.07
C ARG A 290 -11.55 -15.19 -12.86
N HIS A 291 -11.69 -13.87 -12.87
CA HIS A 291 -12.34 -13.12 -11.81
C HIS A 291 -13.76 -12.77 -12.27
N LEU A 292 -14.74 -13.54 -11.83
CA LEU A 292 -16.13 -13.37 -12.23
C LEU A 292 -16.91 -12.59 -11.16
N CYS A 293 -17.75 -11.65 -11.60
CA CYS A 293 -18.58 -10.86 -10.70
C CYS A 293 -19.93 -10.55 -11.36
N PRO A 294 -21.06 -10.94 -10.74
CA PRO A 294 -22.39 -10.54 -11.19
C PRO A 294 -22.69 -9.12 -10.70
N VAL A 295 -23.05 -8.23 -11.62
CA VAL A 295 -23.31 -6.81 -11.32
C VAL A 295 -24.67 -6.41 -11.89
N ILE A 296 -25.42 -5.59 -11.16
CA ILE A 296 -26.73 -5.11 -11.61
C ILE A 296 -26.62 -4.30 -12.92
N VAL A 297 -27.58 -4.47 -13.83
CA VAL A 297 -27.62 -3.81 -15.15
C VAL A 297 -27.58 -2.28 -15.09
N THR A 298 -27.92 -1.67 -13.94
CA THR A 298 -27.88 -0.22 -13.73
C THR A 298 -26.45 0.32 -13.53
N LEU A 299 -25.43 -0.54 -13.47
CA LEU A 299 -24.01 -0.18 -13.43
C LEU A 299 -23.29 -0.65 -14.71
N PRO A 300 -23.60 -0.04 -15.88
CA PRO A 300 -23.13 -0.55 -17.18
C PRO A 300 -21.62 -0.37 -17.41
N ASP A 301 -20.98 0.58 -16.75
CA ASP A 301 -19.55 0.85 -16.88
C ASP A 301 -18.69 0.25 -15.76
N VAL A 302 -19.22 -0.69 -14.98
CA VAL A 302 -18.46 -1.32 -13.87
C VAL A 302 -17.08 -1.81 -14.34
N GLN A 303 -16.05 -1.48 -13.56
CA GLN A 303 -14.66 -1.85 -13.80
C GLN A 303 -14.08 -2.62 -12.60
N MET A 304 -12.93 -3.25 -12.83
CA MET A 304 -12.06 -3.75 -11.76
C MET A 304 -10.74 -2.99 -11.79
N VAL A 305 -10.29 -2.55 -10.61
CA VAL A 305 -9.01 -1.85 -10.44
C VAL A 305 -8.25 -2.48 -9.29
N GLY A 306 -6.98 -2.83 -9.53
CA GLY A 306 -6.07 -3.26 -8.47
C GLY A 306 -5.51 -2.04 -7.75
N ILE A 307 -5.81 -1.92 -6.46
CA ILE A 307 -5.38 -0.83 -5.60
C ILE A 307 -4.12 -1.25 -4.86
N ALA A 308 -3.04 -0.50 -5.03
CA ALA A 308 -1.78 -0.78 -4.36
C ALA A 308 -1.94 -0.59 -2.85
N ARG A 309 -1.49 -1.56 -2.04
CA ARG A 309 -1.66 -1.58 -0.58
C ARG A 309 -0.38 -2.04 0.09
N LEU A 310 0.03 -1.33 1.14
CA LEU A 310 1.20 -1.67 1.93
C LEU A 310 0.87 -2.70 3.02
N ARG A 311 1.77 -3.67 3.21
CA ARG A 311 1.64 -4.73 4.22
C ARG A 311 1.56 -4.20 5.65
N TYR A 312 2.53 -3.38 6.04
CA TYR A 312 2.65 -2.91 7.41
C TYR A 312 1.80 -1.66 7.58
N ARG A 313 0.65 -1.80 8.24
CA ARG A 313 -0.32 -0.71 8.39
C ARG A 313 0.01 0.12 9.64
N PRO A 314 -0.03 1.45 9.57
CA PRO A 314 -0.03 2.28 10.77
C PRO A 314 -1.28 1.96 11.60
N HIS A 315 -1.12 1.58 12.87
CA HIS A 315 -2.25 1.36 13.79
C HIS A 315 -2.83 2.70 14.26
N THR A 316 -3.62 3.32 13.39
CA THR A 316 -4.30 4.60 13.64
C THR A 316 -5.81 4.41 13.76
N THR A 317 -6.50 5.40 14.33
CA THR A 317 -7.97 5.43 14.38
C THR A 317 -8.60 5.29 12.99
N ARG A 318 -7.97 5.83 11.94
CA ARG A 318 -8.45 5.70 10.55
C ARG A 318 -8.40 4.25 10.05
N THR A 319 -7.33 3.53 10.37
CA THR A 319 -7.18 2.10 10.02
C THR A 319 -8.23 1.25 10.72
N ALA A 320 -8.54 1.54 11.99
CA ALA A 320 -9.60 0.86 12.74
C ALA A 320 -10.99 1.14 12.15
N ALA A 321 -11.26 2.39 11.76
CA ALA A 321 -12.52 2.76 11.11
C ALA A 321 -12.73 2.06 9.77
N TRP A 322 -11.68 1.95 8.94
CA TRP A 322 -11.71 1.18 7.70
C TRP A 322 -12.09 -0.29 7.97
N HIS A 323 -11.43 -0.93 8.94
CA HIS A 323 -11.72 -2.33 9.28
C HIS A 323 -13.17 -2.50 9.75
N ALA A 324 -13.68 -1.61 10.61
CA ALA A 324 -15.07 -1.66 11.03
C ALA A 324 -16.05 -1.50 9.85
N GLN A 325 -15.76 -0.59 8.92
CA GLN A 325 -16.60 -0.38 7.73
C GLN A 325 -16.56 -1.57 6.77
N LEU A 326 -15.40 -2.21 6.59
CA LEU A 326 -15.26 -3.42 5.78
C LEU A 326 -16.15 -4.54 6.32
N TYR A 327 -16.20 -4.76 7.63
CA TYR A 327 -17.05 -5.80 8.20
C TYR A 327 -18.54 -5.49 8.07
N VAL A 328 -18.95 -4.22 8.26
CA VAL A 328 -20.36 -3.83 8.11
C VAL A 328 -20.84 -3.95 6.65
N SER A 329 -20.03 -3.52 5.68
CA SER A 329 -20.39 -3.56 4.26
C SER A 329 -20.16 -4.94 3.64
N GLY A 330 -19.08 -5.62 4.03
CA GLY A 330 -18.67 -6.92 3.49
C GLY A 330 -19.67 -8.03 3.77
N HIS A 331 -20.25 -8.09 4.98
CA HIS A 331 -21.29 -9.07 5.27
C HIS A 331 -22.55 -8.89 4.41
N LYS A 332 -22.94 -7.64 4.10
CA LYS A 332 -24.06 -7.38 3.18
C LYS A 332 -23.78 -7.89 1.77
N TRP A 333 -22.54 -7.75 1.29
CA TRP A 333 -22.13 -8.27 0.00
C TRP A 333 -22.12 -9.79 -0.04
N LEU A 334 -21.65 -10.45 1.03
CA LEU A 334 -21.73 -11.91 1.16
C LEU A 334 -23.18 -12.40 1.08
N GLU A 335 -24.09 -11.83 1.88
CA GLU A 335 -25.51 -12.15 1.84
C GLU A 335 -26.10 -11.97 0.44
N THR A 336 -25.73 -10.88 -0.22
CA THR A 336 -26.17 -10.55 -1.58
C THR A 336 -25.74 -11.62 -2.59
N TYR A 337 -24.46 -11.99 -2.62
CA TYR A 337 -23.96 -12.99 -3.57
C TYR A 337 -24.44 -14.41 -3.27
N HIS A 338 -24.51 -14.81 -1.99
CA HIS A 338 -25.10 -16.10 -1.63
C HIS A 338 -26.57 -16.20 -2.05
N GLY A 339 -27.35 -15.13 -1.85
CA GLY A 339 -28.72 -15.06 -2.33
C GLY A 339 -28.84 -15.16 -3.86
N MET A 340 -27.91 -14.56 -4.61
CA MET A 340 -27.88 -14.70 -6.08
C MET A 340 -27.63 -16.14 -6.52
N GLY A 341 -26.62 -16.80 -5.95
CA GLY A 341 -26.27 -18.19 -6.28
C GLY A 341 -27.42 -19.17 -6.01
N GLN A 342 -28.02 -19.10 -4.82
CA GLN A 342 -29.17 -19.96 -4.44
C GLN A 342 -30.37 -19.79 -5.38
N ASN A 343 -30.65 -18.56 -5.81
CA ASN A 343 -31.72 -18.28 -6.76
C ASN A 343 -31.43 -18.84 -8.16
N ALA A 344 -30.17 -18.84 -8.58
CA ALA A 344 -29.74 -19.42 -9.86
C ALA A 344 -29.91 -20.94 -9.88
N GLU A 345 -29.38 -21.63 -8.87
CA GLU A 345 -29.48 -23.08 -8.71
C GLU A 345 -30.96 -23.54 -8.69
N GLY A 346 -31.80 -22.87 -7.89
CA GLY A 346 -33.22 -23.19 -7.76
C GLY A 346 -34.03 -23.03 -9.06
N ARG A 347 -33.56 -22.23 -10.03
CA ARG A 347 -34.19 -22.15 -11.37
C ARG A 347 -33.65 -23.20 -12.32
N CYS A 348 -32.35 -23.52 -12.27
CA CYS A 348 -31.77 -24.62 -13.06
C CYS A 348 -32.45 -25.95 -12.72
N SER A 349 -32.59 -26.28 -11.43
CA SER A 349 -33.27 -27.50 -10.98
C SER A 349 -34.75 -27.57 -11.40
N ARG A 350 -35.47 -26.44 -11.35
CA ARG A 350 -36.86 -26.35 -11.84
C ARG A 350 -36.96 -26.51 -13.36
N ARG A 351 -36.01 -25.95 -14.12
CA ARG A 351 -35.95 -26.09 -15.58
C ARG A 351 -35.63 -27.53 -15.98
N ALA A 352 -34.68 -28.18 -15.33
CA ALA A 352 -34.37 -29.59 -15.56
C ALA A 352 -35.58 -30.50 -15.29
N ALA A 353 -36.34 -30.23 -14.22
CA ALA A 353 -37.57 -30.97 -13.91
C ALA A 353 -38.70 -30.76 -14.94
N LEU A 354 -38.78 -29.58 -15.57
CA LEU A 354 -39.80 -29.25 -16.57
C LEU A 354 -39.51 -29.79 -17.99
N TYR A 355 -38.23 -30.02 -18.31
CA TYR A 355 -37.79 -30.53 -19.62
C TYR A 355 -37.31 -32.00 -19.59
N GLY A 356 -37.45 -32.67 -18.45
CA GLY A 356 -37.06 -34.07 -18.22
C GLY A 356 -38.24 -35.04 -18.05
N ALA A 357 -39.40 -34.74 -18.63
CA ALA A 357 -40.58 -35.62 -18.68
C ALA A 357 -40.97 -35.93 -20.13
#